data_AF-A0A6B2UPV7-F1
#
_entry.id   AF-A0A6B2UPV7-F1
#
_cell.length_a   1.000
_cell.length_b   1.000
_cell.length_c   1.000
_cell.angle_alpha   90.00
_cell.angle_beta   90.00
_cell.angle_gamma   90.00
#
_symmetry.space_group_name_H-M   'P 1'
#
loop_
_entity.id
_entity.type
_entity.pdbx_description
1 polymer ?
#
loop_
_entity_poly.entity_id
_entity_poly.type
_entity_poly.pdbx_seq_one_letter_code
_entity_poly.pdbx_strand_id
1 'polypeptide(L)'
;MQSPPHGPATLALAALLDRSLTRIAEAAADARGFDRETVRLYADLGDNCTVPLVRAFAAPGPEERESRARALLAWMGDWSEERRALLIALAGDTVEPLLAPARPDGPNRDYLGRVIAPPYPLTREAVAELAADYDLRGATIESFHVERAGGSLRAALTVALPRTYADGSASLHVWLDGITEVAFTLPAASGGLTFAPDPEGFTVSFGTSLLRAAAGECRPDDRSWHLSAAGRRADALRPQNADLPARVPAPPSGDLLPDASAAAERLRHAMLELRSVRYVHEADRVPVRALCRVFAGAGTALLGAGTTAGGSGFGDLLRLWLERRDTEAGTRPDPPAHSAPPARAALVLARWTAHEAPGGRGEAVLLLALPPRPGEGDWRLRTVACAAPEVLDVRTAAFAGAGPLTRTGRETGRFGLGLHEAALRLLAPQGMSAAVE
;
A
#
# COMPACT_ATOMS: atom_id res chain seq x y z
N MET A 1 -8.97 -35.88 27.96
CA MET A 1 -9.04 -34.63 27.18
C MET A 1 -8.82 -34.99 25.73
N GLN A 2 -9.82 -34.78 24.86
CA GLN A 2 -9.62 -34.92 23.41
C GLN A 2 -8.75 -33.75 22.96
N SER A 3 -7.64 -34.02 22.27
CA SER A 3 -6.83 -32.98 21.65
C SER A 3 -7.71 -32.14 20.72
N PRO A 4 -7.51 -30.81 20.66
CA PRO A 4 -8.27 -29.97 19.74
C PRO A 4 -8.11 -30.51 18.30
N PRO A 5 -9.18 -30.49 17.48
CA PRO A 5 -9.18 -31.09 16.13
C PRO A 5 -8.18 -30.44 15.16
N HIS A 6 -7.61 -29.30 15.55
CA HIS A 6 -6.65 -28.51 14.77
C HIS A 6 -5.45 -28.14 15.63
N GLY A 7 -4.26 -28.23 15.03
CA GLY A 7 -3.04 -27.75 15.65
C GLY A 7 -2.93 -26.21 15.64
N PRO A 8 -2.00 -25.66 16.44
CA PRO A 8 -1.86 -24.22 16.62
C PRO A 8 -1.51 -23.46 15.33
N ALA A 9 -0.68 -24.01 14.44
CA ALA A 9 -0.33 -23.34 13.19
C ALA A 9 -1.52 -23.22 12.25
N THR A 10 -2.34 -24.28 12.19
CA THR A 10 -3.56 -24.31 11.39
C THR A 10 -4.55 -23.25 11.85
N LEU A 11 -4.76 -23.14 13.16
CA LEU A 11 -5.63 -22.13 13.76
C LEU A 11 -5.09 -20.70 13.55
N ALA A 12 -3.78 -20.51 13.69
CA ALA A 12 -3.14 -19.22 13.47
C ALA A 12 -3.31 -18.73 12.02
N LEU A 13 -3.17 -19.60 11.01
CA LEU A 13 -3.41 -19.23 9.61
C LEU A 13 -4.85 -18.82 9.35
N ALA A 14 -5.82 -19.56 9.88
CA ALA A 14 -7.23 -19.22 9.74
C ALA A 14 -7.51 -17.84 10.37
N ALA A 15 -7.01 -17.62 11.58
CA ALA A 15 -7.15 -16.34 12.29
C ALA A 15 -6.46 -15.17 11.56
N LEU A 16 -5.29 -15.39 10.96
CA LEU A 16 -4.58 -14.37 10.17
C LEU A 16 -5.43 -13.87 9.01
N LEU A 17 -6.04 -14.78 8.23
CA LEU A 17 -6.88 -14.43 7.10
C LEU A 17 -8.14 -13.67 7.57
N ASP A 18 -8.82 -14.18 8.60
CA ASP A 18 -10.04 -13.56 9.12
C ASP A 18 -9.76 -12.16 9.68
N ARG A 19 -8.72 -12.00 10.50
CA ARG A 19 -8.33 -10.71 11.06
C ARG A 19 -7.84 -9.74 10.00
N SER A 20 -7.14 -10.21 8.96
CA SER A 20 -6.73 -9.36 7.82
C SER A 20 -7.95 -8.76 7.11
N LEU A 21 -8.97 -9.57 6.81
CA LEU A 21 -10.21 -9.09 6.19
C LEU A 21 -11.00 -8.14 7.11
N THR A 22 -11.03 -8.41 8.42
CA THR A 22 -11.61 -7.47 9.39
C THR A 22 -10.87 -6.13 9.39
N ARG A 23 -9.53 -6.12 9.41
CA ARG A 23 -8.74 -4.88 9.36
C ARG A 23 -8.94 -4.11 8.07
N ILE A 24 -9.02 -4.79 6.93
CA ILE A 24 -9.36 -4.17 5.64
C ILE A 24 -10.75 -3.52 5.70
N ALA A 25 -11.74 -4.22 6.27
CA ALA A 25 -13.09 -3.69 6.42
C ALA A 25 -13.13 -2.44 7.32
N GLU A 26 -12.41 -2.46 8.44
CA GLU A 26 -12.26 -1.32 9.36
C GLU A 26 -11.61 -0.12 8.65
N ALA A 27 -10.50 -0.34 7.93
CA ALA A 27 -9.79 0.68 7.16
C ALA A 27 -10.64 1.31 6.05
N ALA A 28 -11.67 0.60 5.59
CA ALA A 28 -12.59 1.05 4.55
C ALA A 28 -13.97 1.47 5.06
N ALA A 29 -14.21 1.45 6.38
CA ALA A 29 -15.54 1.65 6.94
C ALA A 29 -16.11 3.05 6.67
N ASP A 30 -15.25 4.08 6.74
CA ASP A 30 -15.60 5.47 6.43
C ASP A 30 -14.69 6.00 5.32
N ALA A 31 -15.29 6.40 4.19
CA ALA A 31 -14.54 6.93 3.05
C ALA A 31 -13.68 8.16 3.42
N ARG A 32 -14.07 8.96 4.43
CA ARG A 32 -13.30 10.13 4.88
C ARG A 32 -12.00 9.76 5.59
N GLY A 33 -11.97 8.59 6.20
CA GLY A 33 -10.82 8.01 6.88
C GLY A 33 -10.24 6.80 6.15
N PHE A 34 -10.54 6.65 4.85
CA PHE A 34 -10.13 5.49 4.08
C PHE A 34 -8.61 5.33 4.11
N ASP A 35 -8.15 4.24 4.71
CA ASP A 35 -6.73 3.93 4.85
C ASP A 35 -6.30 2.91 3.80
N ARG A 36 -5.91 3.46 2.65
CA ARG A 36 -5.50 2.73 1.45
C ARG A 36 -4.28 1.83 1.70
N GLU A 37 -3.32 2.30 2.50
CA GLU A 37 -2.10 1.55 2.79
C GLU A 37 -2.39 0.37 3.72
N THR A 38 -3.26 0.56 4.71
CA THR A 38 -3.75 -0.54 5.54
C THR A 38 -4.45 -1.61 4.70
N VAL A 39 -5.34 -1.20 3.76
CA VAL A 39 -5.99 -2.15 2.84
C VAL A 39 -4.94 -2.91 2.00
N ARG A 40 -3.99 -2.20 1.38
CA ARG A 40 -2.91 -2.80 0.58
C ARG A 40 -2.10 -3.80 1.40
N LEU A 41 -1.64 -3.40 2.58
CA LEU A 41 -0.72 -4.16 3.42
C LEU A 41 -1.34 -5.50 3.84
N TYR A 42 -2.59 -5.48 4.32
CA TYR A 42 -3.28 -6.70 4.74
C TYR A 42 -3.70 -7.58 3.56
N ALA A 43 -4.05 -7.01 2.41
CA ALA A 43 -4.35 -7.78 1.20
C ALA A 43 -3.10 -8.47 0.62
N ASP A 44 -1.92 -7.85 0.72
CA ASP A 44 -0.63 -8.42 0.29
C ASP A 44 -0.16 -9.62 1.15
N LEU A 45 -0.65 -9.72 2.38
CA LEU A 45 -0.48 -10.96 3.15
C LEU A 45 -1.23 -12.12 2.49
N GLY A 46 -2.44 -11.85 1.99
CA GLY A 46 -3.33 -12.86 1.42
C GLY A 46 -2.98 -13.30 0.00
N ASP A 47 -2.59 -12.38 -0.89
CA ASP A 47 -2.52 -12.66 -2.33
C ASP A 47 -1.51 -13.77 -2.72
N ASN A 48 -0.32 -13.74 -2.13
CA ASN A 48 0.75 -14.72 -2.36
C ASN A 48 0.58 -15.99 -1.50
N CYS A 49 -0.24 -15.93 -0.45
CA CYS A 49 -0.39 -17.02 0.51
C CYS A 49 -1.71 -17.79 0.35
N THR A 50 -2.67 -17.28 -0.42
CA THR A 50 -4.01 -17.91 -0.54
C THR A 50 -3.93 -19.35 -1.05
N VAL A 51 -3.20 -19.61 -2.13
CA VAL A 51 -3.11 -20.97 -2.69
C VAL A 51 -2.36 -21.93 -1.73
N PRO A 52 -1.17 -21.57 -1.18
CA PRO A 52 -0.55 -22.36 -0.12
C PRO A 52 -1.43 -22.58 1.11
N LEU A 53 -2.23 -21.61 1.52
CA LEU A 53 -3.15 -21.70 2.66
C LEU A 53 -4.25 -22.74 2.39
N VAL A 54 -4.89 -22.71 1.22
CA VAL A 54 -5.89 -23.71 0.86
C VAL A 54 -5.27 -25.10 0.74
N ARG A 55 -4.05 -25.22 0.23
CA ARG A 55 -3.29 -26.49 0.23
C ARG A 55 -2.97 -27.01 1.62
N ALA A 56 -2.70 -26.11 2.57
CA ALA A 56 -2.48 -26.48 3.96
C ALA A 56 -3.79 -27.02 4.57
N PHE A 57 -4.93 -26.39 4.32
CA PHE A 57 -6.22 -26.83 4.85
C PHE A 57 -6.80 -28.05 4.14
N ALA A 58 -6.53 -28.25 2.85
CA ALA A 58 -7.00 -29.40 2.08
C ALA A 58 -6.16 -30.67 2.29
N ALA A 59 -5.14 -30.64 3.16
CA ALA A 59 -4.32 -31.83 3.40
C ALA A 59 -5.16 -32.96 4.05
N PRO A 60 -4.98 -34.24 3.64
CA PRO A 60 -5.83 -35.36 4.07
C PRO A 60 -5.94 -35.57 5.59
N GLY A 61 -4.82 -35.41 6.30
CA GLY A 61 -4.74 -35.68 7.74
C GLY A 61 -4.48 -34.42 8.59
N PRO A 62 -4.92 -34.39 9.86
CA PRO A 62 -4.70 -33.25 10.75
C PRO A 62 -3.21 -32.94 10.97
N GLU A 63 -2.35 -33.97 11.05
CA GLU A 63 -0.90 -33.80 11.19
C GLU A 63 -0.26 -33.15 9.94
N GLU A 64 -0.68 -33.57 8.75
CA GLU A 64 -0.19 -32.99 7.50
C GLU A 64 -0.67 -31.55 7.31
N ARG A 65 -1.93 -31.25 7.69
CA ARG A 65 -2.45 -29.88 7.69
C ARG A 65 -1.61 -28.98 8.60
N GLU A 66 -1.31 -29.44 9.81
CA GLU A 66 -0.48 -28.71 10.77
C GLU A 66 0.95 -28.51 10.27
N SER A 67 1.55 -29.56 9.69
CA SER A 67 2.90 -29.47 9.11
C SER A 67 2.97 -28.46 7.96
N ARG A 68 1.99 -28.49 7.03
CA ARG A 68 1.92 -27.53 5.91
C ARG A 68 1.63 -26.12 6.40
N ALA A 69 0.76 -25.97 7.41
CA ALA A 69 0.47 -24.68 8.03
C ALA A 69 1.72 -24.06 8.67
N ARG A 70 2.50 -24.86 9.39
CA ARG A 70 3.78 -24.45 9.97
C ARG A 70 4.80 -24.04 8.92
N ALA A 71 4.93 -24.81 7.84
CA ALA A 71 5.82 -24.47 6.73
C ALA A 71 5.41 -23.13 6.07
N LEU A 72 4.11 -22.89 5.90
CA LEU A 72 3.60 -21.63 5.38
C LEU A 72 3.89 -20.45 6.31
N LEU A 73 3.62 -20.57 7.62
CA LEU A 73 3.93 -19.52 8.60
C LEU A 73 5.43 -19.20 8.64
N ALA A 74 6.28 -20.23 8.65
CA ALA A 74 7.73 -20.06 8.59
C ALA A 74 8.15 -19.31 7.33
N TRP A 75 7.61 -19.69 6.17
CA TRP A 75 7.89 -19.01 4.90
C TRP A 75 7.41 -17.56 4.89
N MET A 76 6.22 -17.28 5.43
CA MET A 76 5.68 -15.91 5.53
C MET A 76 6.53 -15.01 6.44
N GLY A 77 7.12 -15.56 7.52
CA GLY A 77 7.98 -14.84 8.46
C GLY A 77 9.38 -14.52 7.95
N ASP A 78 9.92 -15.31 7.00
CA ASP A 78 11.29 -15.16 6.46
C ASP A 78 11.46 -13.95 5.50
N TRP A 79 10.37 -13.23 5.17
CA TRP A 79 10.43 -12.22 4.10
C TRP A 79 11.05 -10.89 4.54
N SER A 80 10.60 -10.33 5.67
CA SER A 80 11.11 -9.06 6.23
C SER A 80 10.69 -8.92 7.69
N GLU A 81 11.39 -8.06 8.43
CA GLU A 81 11.08 -7.75 9.82
C GLU A 81 9.68 -7.12 9.95
N GLU A 82 9.35 -6.19 9.05
CA GLU A 82 8.02 -5.55 8.99
C GLU A 82 6.90 -6.58 8.80
N ARG A 83 7.04 -7.52 7.85
CA ARG A 83 6.02 -8.55 7.60
C ARG A 83 5.91 -9.48 8.80
N ARG A 84 7.02 -9.86 9.43
CA ARG A 84 7.00 -10.69 10.65
C ARG A 84 6.28 -9.98 11.79
N ALA A 85 6.58 -8.71 12.03
CA ALA A 85 5.91 -7.89 13.04
C ALA A 85 4.41 -7.78 12.78
N LEU A 86 4.01 -7.60 11.51
CA LEU A 86 2.62 -7.57 11.10
C LEU A 86 1.87 -8.89 11.39
N LEU A 87 2.51 -10.04 11.12
CA LEU A 87 1.92 -11.35 11.42
C LEU A 87 1.71 -11.54 12.92
N ILE A 88 2.66 -11.10 13.74
CA ILE A 88 2.55 -11.14 15.21
C ILE A 88 1.44 -10.21 15.68
N ALA A 89 1.37 -8.97 15.18
CA ALA A 89 0.32 -8.02 15.54
C ALA A 89 -1.09 -8.54 15.18
N LEU A 90 -1.22 -9.29 14.08
CA LEU A 90 -2.48 -9.88 13.67
C LEU A 90 -2.83 -11.12 14.47
N ALA A 91 -1.93 -12.09 14.63
CA ALA A 91 -2.25 -13.40 15.23
C ALA A 91 -2.04 -13.44 16.76
N GLY A 92 -1.27 -12.50 17.31
CA GLY A 92 -0.80 -12.47 18.69
C GLY A 92 0.51 -13.24 18.88
N ASP A 93 1.09 -13.15 20.08
CA ASP A 93 2.41 -13.71 20.42
C ASP A 93 2.53 -15.23 20.23
N THR A 94 1.40 -15.93 20.18
CA THR A 94 1.37 -17.39 19.96
C THR A 94 1.83 -17.80 18.57
N VAL A 95 1.79 -16.91 17.57
CA VAL A 95 2.33 -17.20 16.23
C VAL A 95 3.85 -17.08 16.20
N GLU A 96 4.44 -16.30 17.10
CA GLU A 96 5.86 -15.94 17.02
C GLU A 96 6.79 -17.17 16.96
N PRO A 97 6.60 -18.22 17.78
CA PRO A 97 7.43 -19.43 17.72
C PRO A 97 7.25 -20.26 16.44
N LEU A 98 6.24 -19.95 15.61
CA LEU A 98 5.95 -20.62 14.34
C LEU A 98 6.55 -19.89 13.13
N LEU A 99 6.99 -18.65 13.32
CA LEU A 99 7.62 -17.84 12.27
C LEU A 99 9.12 -18.13 12.22
N ALA A 100 9.68 -18.17 11.01
CA ALA A 100 11.12 -18.12 10.87
C ALA A 100 11.63 -16.73 11.33
N PRO A 101 12.90 -16.64 11.75
CA PRO A 101 13.54 -15.34 11.91
C PRO A 101 13.41 -14.55 10.61
N ALA A 102 13.02 -13.28 10.75
CA ALA A 102 13.05 -12.37 9.62
C ALA A 102 14.50 -12.16 9.17
N ARG A 103 14.68 -11.93 7.87
CA ARG A 103 15.98 -11.44 7.40
C ARG A 103 16.19 -10.04 7.94
N PRO A 104 17.42 -9.73 8.41
CA PRO A 104 17.75 -8.37 8.80
C PRO A 104 17.61 -7.46 7.58
N ASP A 105 16.98 -6.32 7.79
CA ASP A 105 16.97 -5.25 6.82
C ASP A 105 18.41 -4.72 6.67
N GLY A 106 18.95 -4.77 5.45
CA GLY A 106 20.33 -4.43 5.20
C GLY A 106 20.75 -4.61 3.74
N PRO A 107 21.96 -4.17 3.38
CA PRO A 107 22.43 -4.25 2.01
C PRO A 107 22.35 -5.70 1.51
N ASN A 108 21.67 -5.91 0.39
CA ASN A 108 21.58 -7.20 -0.26
C ASN A 108 22.39 -7.19 -1.55
N ARG A 109 22.69 -8.35 -2.14
CA ARG A 109 23.28 -8.44 -3.47
C ARG A 109 22.19 -8.76 -4.49
N ASP A 110 22.25 -8.13 -5.65
CA ASP A 110 21.41 -8.47 -6.80
C ASP A 110 21.84 -9.81 -7.45
N TYR A 111 21.19 -10.20 -8.55
CA TYR A 111 21.51 -11.43 -9.27
C TYR A 111 22.89 -11.41 -9.95
N LEU A 112 23.51 -10.23 -10.07
CA LEU A 112 24.87 -10.04 -10.56
C LEU A 112 25.90 -10.01 -9.42
N GLY A 113 25.46 -10.23 -8.17
CA GLY A 113 26.30 -10.18 -6.99
C GLY A 113 26.65 -8.76 -6.52
N ARG A 114 26.04 -7.72 -7.09
CA ARG A 114 26.32 -6.32 -6.73
C ARG A 114 25.48 -5.90 -5.53
N VAL A 115 26.10 -5.23 -4.56
CA VAL A 115 25.34 -4.71 -3.42
C VAL A 115 24.36 -3.62 -3.86
N ILE A 116 23.16 -3.66 -3.29
CA ILE A 116 22.08 -2.67 -3.47
C ILE A 116 21.79 -1.96 -2.15
N ALA A 117 21.40 -0.69 -2.25
CA ALA A 117 21.07 0.10 -1.08
C ALA A 117 19.83 -0.49 -0.38
N PRO A 118 19.88 -0.73 0.94
CA PRO A 118 18.69 -1.05 1.69
C PRO A 118 17.81 0.20 1.86
N PRO A 119 16.54 0.04 2.28
CA PRO A 119 15.88 1.12 3.01
C PRO A 119 16.67 1.45 4.28
N TYR A 120 16.77 2.73 4.64
CA TYR A 120 17.34 3.14 5.91
C TYR A 120 16.66 4.39 6.48
N PRO A 121 16.60 4.51 7.82
CA PRO A 121 16.03 5.68 8.47
C PRO A 121 16.73 6.99 8.06
N LEU A 122 15.96 8.07 7.92
CA LEU A 122 16.48 9.41 7.65
C LEU A 122 17.08 10.03 8.92
N THR A 123 18.28 9.60 9.29
CA THR A 123 19.09 10.22 10.34
C THR A 123 20.04 11.28 9.79
N ARG A 124 20.69 12.05 10.67
CA ARG A 124 21.73 13.01 10.26
C ARG A 124 22.88 12.33 9.52
N GLU A 125 23.27 11.15 9.97
CA GLU A 125 24.33 10.33 9.39
C GLU A 125 23.92 9.84 8.00
N ALA A 126 22.71 9.29 7.86
CA ALA A 126 22.18 8.84 6.57
C ALA A 126 22.11 9.98 5.53
N VAL A 127 21.71 11.18 5.96
CA VAL A 127 21.67 12.38 5.10
C VAL A 127 23.08 12.81 4.67
N ALA A 128 24.06 12.75 5.58
CA ALA A 128 25.45 13.05 5.26
C ALA A 128 26.04 12.03 4.26
N GLU A 129 25.72 10.74 4.41
CA GLU A 129 26.13 9.71 3.46
C GLU A 129 25.49 9.91 2.08
N LEU A 130 24.19 10.23 2.02
CA LEU A 130 23.51 10.58 0.77
C LEU A 130 24.18 11.79 0.08
N ALA A 131 24.48 12.85 0.83
CA ALA A 131 25.10 14.05 0.29
C ALA A 131 26.55 13.83 -0.20
N ALA A 132 27.22 12.78 0.26
CA ALA A 132 28.54 12.41 -0.24
C ALA A 132 28.48 11.73 -1.62
N ASP A 133 27.42 10.94 -1.86
CA ASP A 133 27.26 10.11 -3.05
C ASP A 133 26.35 10.76 -4.13
N TYR A 134 25.53 11.74 -3.77
CA TYR A 134 24.55 12.38 -4.65
C TYR A 134 24.56 13.91 -4.54
N ASP A 135 24.30 14.59 -5.67
CA ASP A 135 24.05 16.03 -5.68
C ASP A 135 22.60 16.33 -5.28
N LEU A 136 22.38 16.49 -3.97
CA LEU A 136 21.06 16.82 -3.44
C LEU A 136 20.56 18.20 -3.90
N ARG A 137 21.46 19.14 -4.29
CA ARG A 137 21.05 20.47 -4.78
C ARG A 137 20.54 20.40 -6.21
N GLY A 138 21.07 19.50 -7.02
CA GLY A 138 20.60 19.20 -8.38
C GLY A 138 19.37 18.28 -8.43
N ALA A 139 18.83 17.87 -7.29
CA ALA A 139 17.72 16.94 -7.21
C ALA A 139 16.40 17.53 -7.75
N THR A 140 15.61 16.69 -8.45
CA THR A 140 14.29 17.08 -9.00
C THR A 140 13.21 16.12 -8.55
N ILE A 141 12.06 16.64 -8.11
CA ILE A 141 10.94 15.80 -7.68
C ILE A 141 10.26 15.15 -8.90
N GLU A 142 10.23 13.82 -8.92
CA GLU A 142 9.53 13.01 -9.92
C GLU A 142 8.12 12.68 -9.48
N SER A 143 7.89 12.46 -8.18
CA SER A 143 6.54 12.28 -7.65
C SER A 143 6.40 12.77 -6.22
N PHE A 144 5.21 13.26 -5.89
CA PHE A 144 4.80 13.62 -4.55
C PHE A 144 3.47 12.95 -4.24
N HIS A 145 3.33 12.46 -3.01
CA HIS A 145 2.09 11.86 -2.54
C HIS A 145 1.96 12.12 -1.04
N VAL A 146 0.77 12.56 -0.62
CA VAL A 146 0.36 12.63 0.77
C VAL A 146 -1.04 12.04 0.93
N GLU A 147 -1.25 11.28 1.98
CA GLU A 147 -2.55 10.66 2.28
C GLU A 147 -2.78 10.47 3.77
N ARG A 148 -4.02 10.13 4.12
CA ARG A 148 -4.36 9.62 5.45
C ARG A 148 -3.94 8.16 5.62
N ALA A 149 -3.41 7.86 6.79
CA ALA A 149 -3.20 6.50 7.29
C ALA A 149 -3.61 6.46 8.77
N GLY A 150 -4.72 5.77 9.04
CA GLY A 150 -5.44 5.84 10.32
C GLY A 150 -5.72 7.29 10.74
N GLY A 151 -5.27 7.64 11.96
CA GLY A 151 -5.42 8.98 12.53
C GLY A 151 -4.33 9.99 12.13
N SER A 152 -3.39 9.59 11.26
CA SER A 152 -2.21 10.39 10.90
C SER A 152 -2.12 10.62 9.38
N LEU A 153 -1.17 11.46 8.97
CA LEU A 153 -0.81 11.62 7.57
C LEU A 153 0.52 10.91 7.27
N ARG A 154 0.62 10.35 6.07
CA ARG A 154 1.84 9.79 5.48
C ARG A 154 2.16 10.48 4.18
N ALA A 155 3.43 10.54 3.83
CA ALA A 155 3.86 11.06 2.54
C ALA A 155 4.92 10.17 1.89
N ALA A 156 4.94 10.16 0.57
CA ALA A 156 5.98 9.54 -0.22
C ALA A 156 6.48 10.54 -1.28
N LEU A 157 7.79 10.57 -1.49
CA LEU A 157 8.45 11.33 -2.54
C LEU A 157 9.29 10.38 -3.38
N THR A 158 9.34 10.64 -4.68
CA THR A 158 10.35 10.06 -5.57
C THR A 158 11.13 11.22 -6.18
N VAL A 159 12.45 11.16 -6.09
CA VAL A 159 13.33 12.26 -6.48
C VAL A 159 14.43 11.73 -7.38
N ALA A 160 14.64 12.35 -8.53
CA ALA A 160 15.82 12.09 -9.34
C ALA A 160 17.03 12.75 -8.67
N LEU A 161 18.06 11.96 -8.38
CA LEU A 161 19.32 12.38 -7.75
C LEU A 161 20.47 12.24 -8.74
N PRO A 162 21.10 13.35 -9.19
CA PRO A 162 22.35 13.26 -9.93
C PRO A 162 23.44 12.57 -9.10
N ARG A 163 24.14 11.60 -9.68
CA ARG A 163 25.26 10.90 -9.02
C ARG A 163 26.51 11.76 -9.02
N THR A 164 27.35 11.64 -7.99
CA THR A 164 28.68 12.26 -7.95
C THR A 164 29.82 11.29 -8.31
N TYR A 165 29.54 9.99 -8.32
CA TYR A 165 30.53 8.92 -8.51
C TYR A 165 30.41 8.16 -9.84
N ALA A 166 29.39 8.45 -10.64
CA ALA A 166 29.14 7.85 -11.96
C ALA A 166 28.24 8.77 -12.79
N ASP A 167 28.09 8.50 -14.09
CA ASP A 167 27.19 9.27 -14.94
C ASP A 167 25.70 8.99 -14.64
N GLY A 168 24.86 9.99 -14.92
CA GLY A 168 23.40 9.92 -14.82
C GLY A 168 22.83 10.10 -13.41
N SER A 169 21.55 9.75 -13.26
CA SER A 169 20.81 9.93 -12.00
C SER A 169 20.32 8.60 -11.43
N ALA A 170 20.20 8.55 -10.11
CA ALA A 170 19.45 7.57 -9.34
C ALA A 170 18.04 8.07 -9.05
N SER A 171 17.14 7.18 -8.64
CA SER A 171 15.86 7.58 -8.03
C SER A 171 15.95 7.38 -6.52
N LEU A 172 15.60 8.38 -5.73
CA LEU A 172 15.49 8.28 -4.27
C LEU A 172 14.02 8.23 -3.90
N HIS A 173 13.62 7.12 -3.29
CA HIS A 173 12.32 7.00 -2.66
C HIS A 173 12.45 7.46 -1.21
N VAL A 174 11.55 8.33 -0.77
CA VAL A 174 11.46 8.82 0.60
C VAL A 174 10.06 8.55 1.10
N TRP A 175 9.93 7.88 2.25
CA TRP A 175 8.68 7.66 2.95
C TRP A 175 8.69 8.39 4.28
N LEU A 176 7.60 9.05 4.62
CA LEU A 176 7.45 9.88 5.79
C LEU A 176 6.20 9.48 6.56
N ASP A 177 6.37 9.29 7.87
CA ASP A 177 5.33 8.87 8.80
C ASP A 177 5.02 9.95 9.83
N GLY A 178 3.75 10.05 10.21
CA GLY A 178 3.31 11.03 11.20
C GLY A 178 3.53 12.46 10.73
N ILE A 179 3.09 12.77 9.51
CA ILE A 179 3.19 14.10 8.92
C ILE A 179 2.37 15.11 9.75
N THR A 180 3.04 16.16 10.23
CA THR A 180 2.44 17.26 11.00
C THR A 180 2.26 18.52 10.15
N GLU A 181 3.11 18.72 9.15
CA GLU A 181 3.04 19.87 8.24
C GLU A 181 3.19 19.42 6.78
N VAL A 182 2.27 19.89 5.94
CA VAL A 182 2.31 19.77 4.48
C VAL A 182 2.20 21.19 3.93
N ALA A 183 3.17 21.56 3.11
CA ALA A 183 3.14 22.73 2.28
C ALA A 183 3.74 22.36 0.92
N PHE A 184 2.91 21.86 0.02
CA PHE A 184 3.34 21.52 -1.34
C PHE A 184 2.76 22.52 -2.32
N THR A 185 3.59 23.04 -3.22
CA THR A 185 3.18 23.96 -4.29
C THR A 185 3.86 23.58 -5.59
N LEU A 186 3.10 23.38 -6.67
CA LEU A 186 3.64 23.38 -8.03
C LEU A 186 3.70 24.81 -8.61
N PRO A 187 4.76 25.16 -9.36
CA PRO A 187 5.86 24.30 -9.80
C PRO A 187 7.09 24.38 -8.86
N ALA A 188 7.20 23.52 -7.85
CA ALA A 188 8.42 23.38 -7.02
C ALA A 188 9.45 22.37 -7.57
N ALA A 189 9.33 21.95 -8.83
CA ALA A 189 10.06 20.80 -9.38
C ALA A 189 11.59 20.93 -9.49
N SER A 190 12.18 22.11 -9.25
CA SER A 190 13.60 22.41 -9.51
C SER A 190 14.36 23.10 -8.35
N GLY A 191 13.90 22.92 -7.11
CA GLY A 191 14.44 23.68 -5.96
C GLY A 191 15.53 23.00 -5.13
N GLY A 192 16.13 21.90 -5.60
CA GLY A 192 17.01 21.04 -4.80
C GLY A 192 16.25 20.34 -3.65
N LEU A 193 16.88 19.35 -3.05
CA LEU A 193 16.36 18.57 -1.93
C LEU A 193 17.19 18.88 -0.69
N THR A 194 16.53 19.25 0.40
CA THR A 194 17.17 19.41 1.70
C THR A 194 16.45 18.59 2.75
N PHE A 195 17.29 18.02 3.60
CA PHE A 195 16.98 17.06 4.63
C PHE A 195 17.47 17.64 5.96
N ALA A 196 16.55 18.04 6.83
CA ALA A 196 16.86 18.67 8.10
C ALA A 196 16.26 17.84 9.26
N PRO A 197 17.04 16.92 9.84
CA PRO A 197 16.63 16.20 11.04
C PRO A 197 16.55 17.16 12.22
N ASP A 198 15.48 17.06 12.99
CA ASP A 198 15.26 17.84 14.20
C ASP A 198 15.00 16.90 15.40
N PRO A 199 15.03 17.38 16.66
CA PRO A 199 14.82 16.52 17.83
C PRO A 199 13.42 15.89 17.91
N GLU A 200 12.43 16.46 17.23
CA GLU A 200 11.01 16.04 17.29
C GLU A 200 10.58 15.25 16.04
N GLY A 201 11.48 15.08 15.07
CA GLY A 201 11.21 14.45 13.80
C GLY A 201 12.13 14.96 12.70
N PHE A 202 11.56 15.27 11.54
CA PHE A 202 12.31 15.52 10.33
C PHE A 202 11.60 16.49 9.39
N THR A 203 12.38 17.39 8.80
CA THR A 203 11.90 18.33 7.79
C THR A 203 12.52 18.05 6.41
N VAL A 204 11.67 17.77 5.41
CA VAL A 204 12.07 17.66 4.00
C VAL A 204 11.61 18.92 3.27
N SER A 205 12.53 19.63 2.62
CA SER A 205 12.20 20.80 1.81
C SER A 205 12.70 20.68 0.39
N PHE A 206 11.90 21.17 -0.56
CA PHE A 206 12.27 21.24 -1.97
C PHE A 206 11.63 22.48 -2.63
N GLY A 207 12.47 23.40 -3.10
CA GLY A 207 12.01 24.70 -3.56
C GLY A 207 11.25 25.45 -2.47
N THR A 208 10.01 25.83 -2.76
CA THR A 208 9.10 26.48 -1.79
C THR A 208 8.24 25.49 -1.01
N SER A 209 8.42 24.19 -1.24
CA SER A 209 7.63 23.14 -0.59
C SER A 209 8.35 22.57 0.65
N LEU A 210 7.55 22.11 1.61
CA LEU A 210 7.99 21.61 2.91
C LEU A 210 7.08 20.45 3.36
N LEU A 211 7.70 19.43 3.95
CA LEU A 211 7.04 18.39 4.73
C LEU A 211 7.71 18.28 6.09
N ARG A 212 6.93 18.19 7.16
CA ARG A 212 7.41 17.81 8.50
C ARG A 212 6.77 16.50 8.94
N ALA A 213 7.59 15.58 9.42
CA ALA A 213 7.20 14.23 9.79
C ALA A 213 7.85 13.84 11.12
N ALA A 214 7.23 12.91 11.86
CA ALA A 214 7.82 12.34 13.07
C ALA A 214 8.95 11.35 12.75
N ALA A 215 8.82 10.64 11.63
CA ALA A 215 9.82 9.69 11.15
C ALA A 215 9.93 9.72 9.63
N GLY A 216 11.07 9.27 9.12
CA GLY A 216 11.30 9.13 7.70
C GLY A 216 12.25 8.00 7.39
N GLU A 217 12.06 7.39 6.24
CA GLU A 217 12.90 6.36 5.65
C GLU A 217 13.22 6.77 4.21
N CYS A 218 14.39 6.39 3.72
CA CYS A 218 14.68 6.53 2.31
C CYS A 218 15.39 5.31 1.73
N ARG A 219 15.29 5.17 0.41
CA ARG A 219 15.96 4.11 -0.35
C ARG A 219 16.37 4.64 -1.72
N PRO A 220 17.68 4.69 -2.01
CA PRO A 220 18.17 4.86 -3.37
C PRO A 220 17.84 3.62 -4.20
N ASP A 221 17.03 3.77 -5.25
CA ASP A 221 16.97 2.82 -6.37
C ASP A 221 18.07 3.18 -7.37
N ASP A 222 19.25 2.59 -7.15
CA ASP A 222 20.42 2.83 -7.96
C ASP A 222 21.20 1.54 -8.27
N ARG A 223 21.15 1.10 -9.51
CA ARG A 223 21.91 -0.05 -10.02
C ARG A 223 23.43 0.15 -9.97
N SER A 224 23.88 1.40 -9.92
CA SER A 224 25.28 1.79 -9.80
C SER A 224 25.69 2.07 -8.35
N TRP A 225 24.81 1.88 -7.35
CA TRP A 225 25.12 2.18 -5.94
C TRP A 225 26.36 1.47 -5.42
N HIS A 226 26.65 0.25 -5.89
CA HIS A 226 27.89 -0.48 -5.58
C HIS A 226 29.19 0.30 -5.93
N LEU A 227 29.11 1.30 -6.81
CA LEU A 227 30.22 2.22 -7.15
C LEU A 227 30.28 3.46 -6.26
N SER A 228 29.30 3.67 -5.38
CA SER A 228 29.29 4.78 -4.43
C SER A 228 30.25 4.54 -3.26
N ALA A 229 30.54 5.58 -2.46
CA ALA A 229 31.34 5.39 -1.27
C ALA A 229 30.63 4.49 -0.25
N ALA A 230 29.32 4.67 -0.05
CA ALA A 230 28.52 3.81 0.82
C ALA A 230 28.42 2.37 0.28
N GLY A 231 28.20 2.19 -1.02
CA GLY A 231 28.13 0.88 -1.66
C GLY A 231 29.43 0.09 -1.53
N ARG A 232 30.60 0.71 -1.75
CA ARG A 232 31.90 0.04 -1.53
C ARG A 232 32.10 -0.38 -0.07
N ARG A 233 31.68 0.43 0.90
CA ARG A 233 31.74 0.05 2.33
C ARG A 233 30.83 -1.14 2.61
N ALA A 234 29.60 -1.10 2.11
CA ALA A 234 28.66 -2.20 2.26
C ALA A 234 29.17 -3.49 1.61
N ASP A 235 29.78 -3.39 0.42
CA ASP A 235 30.36 -4.53 -0.30
C ASP A 235 31.48 -5.21 0.49
N ALA A 236 32.35 -4.41 1.15
CA ALA A 236 33.43 -4.92 1.98
C ALA A 236 32.94 -5.64 3.25
N LEU A 237 31.77 -5.26 3.77
CA LEU A 237 31.20 -5.83 4.99
C LEU A 237 30.22 -6.98 4.72
N ARG A 238 29.66 -7.07 3.51
CA ARG A 238 28.60 -8.02 3.20
C ARG A 238 29.16 -9.33 2.67
N PRO A 239 28.88 -10.48 3.32
CA PRO A 239 29.26 -11.80 2.82
C PRO A 239 28.78 -12.05 1.38
N GLN A 240 29.39 -13.03 0.72
CA GLN A 240 28.89 -13.47 -0.58
C GLN A 240 27.55 -14.19 -0.41
N ASN A 241 26.73 -14.21 -1.47
CA ASN A 241 25.41 -14.85 -1.42
C ASN A 241 25.48 -16.34 -1.02
N ALA A 242 26.58 -17.01 -1.34
CA ALA A 242 26.82 -18.41 -0.97
C ALA A 242 26.97 -18.61 0.55
N ASP A 243 27.30 -17.56 1.29
CA ASP A 243 27.53 -17.59 2.74
C ASP A 243 26.28 -17.18 3.54
N LEU A 244 25.25 -16.67 2.88
CA LEU A 244 24.00 -16.26 3.54
C LEU A 244 23.16 -17.50 3.88
N PRO A 245 22.44 -17.49 5.02
CA PRO A 245 21.50 -18.55 5.36
C PRO A 245 20.52 -18.81 4.22
N ALA A 246 20.33 -20.09 3.89
CA ALA A 246 19.39 -20.49 2.85
C ALA A 246 17.99 -19.95 3.17
N ARG A 247 17.25 -19.54 2.13
CA ARG A 247 15.88 -19.09 2.31
C ARG A 247 15.02 -20.22 2.85
N VAL A 248 14.01 -19.88 3.67
CA VAL A 248 12.96 -20.85 3.98
C VAL A 248 12.34 -21.25 2.65
N PRO A 249 12.33 -22.56 2.31
CA PRO A 249 11.79 -22.99 1.04
C PRO A 249 10.30 -22.64 0.98
N ALA A 250 9.82 -22.32 -0.23
CA ALA A 250 8.39 -22.15 -0.43
C ALA A 250 7.65 -23.42 0.03
N PRO A 251 6.44 -23.28 0.61
CA PRO A 251 5.66 -24.44 1.03
C PRO A 251 5.47 -25.42 -0.13
N PRO A 252 5.44 -26.74 0.14
CA PRO A 252 5.33 -27.75 -0.91
C PRO A 252 4.20 -27.45 -1.90
N SER A 253 4.52 -27.46 -3.19
CA SER A 253 3.52 -27.46 -4.24
C SER A 253 2.83 -28.82 -4.29
N GLY A 254 1.55 -28.81 -4.66
CA GLY A 254 0.77 -30.01 -4.92
C GLY A 254 -0.55 -29.65 -5.58
N ASP A 255 -1.18 -30.65 -6.18
CA ASP A 255 -2.46 -30.47 -6.83
C ASP A 255 -3.56 -30.26 -5.80
N LEU A 256 -4.45 -29.31 -6.08
CA LEU A 256 -5.69 -29.13 -5.35
C LEU A 256 -6.80 -29.88 -6.09
N LEU A 257 -7.77 -30.41 -5.36
CA LEU A 257 -9.02 -30.83 -5.97
C LEU A 257 -9.67 -29.63 -6.69
N PRO A 258 -10.42 -29.85 -7.78
CA PRO A 258 -10.98 -28.76 -8.59
C PRO A 258 -11.72 -27.69 -7.78
N ASP A 259 -12.59 -28.10 -6.85
CA ASP A 259 -13.35 -27.15 -6.00
C ASP A 259 -12.46 -26.36 -5.05
N ALA A 260 -11.44 -27.00 -4.46
CA ALA A 260 -10.47 -26.32 -3.61
C ALA A 260 -9.61 -25.33 -4.43
N SER A 261 -9.24 -25.69 -5.66
CA SER A 261 -8.54 -24.79 -6.59
C SER A 261 -9.41 -23.58 -6.93
N ALA A 262 -10.68 -23.80 -7.28
CA ALA A 262 -11.62 -22.73 -7.60
C ALA A 262 -11.86 -21.78 -6.42
N ALA A 263 -12.01 -22.32 -5.20
CA ALA A 263 -12.11 -21.51 -3.98
C ALA A 263 -10.84 -20.69 -3.74
N ALA A 264 -9.66 -21.29 -3.90
CA ALA A 264 -8.37 -20.60 -3.75
C ALA A 264 -8.19 -19.47 -4.78
N GLU A 265 -8.49 -19.73 -6.05
CA GLU A 265 -8.42 -18.73 -7.12
C GLU A 265 -9.38 -17.57 -6.88
N ARG A 266 -10.61 -17.88 -6.43
CA ARG A 266 -11.63 -16.87 -6.13
C ARG A 266 -11.21 -15.93 -5.02
N LEU A 267 -10.71 -16.47 -3.90
CA LEU A 267 -10.20 -15.68 -2.79
C LEU A 267 -8.95 -14.90 -3.20
N ARG A 268 -8.03 -15.53 -3.95
CA ARG A 268 -6.80 -14.87 -4.43
C ARG A 268 -7.12 -13.68 -5.33
N HIS A 269 -8.10 -13.82 -6.24
CA HIS A 269 -8.54 -12.72 -7.09
C HIS A 269 -9.10 -11.57 -6.26
N ALA A 270 -9.91 -11.85 -5.24
CA ALA A 270 -10.41 -10.82 -4.33
C ALA A 270 -9.28 -10.12 -3.56
N MET A 271 -8.27 -10.86 -3.08
CA MET A 271 -7.08 -10.27 -2.43
C MET A 271 -6.27 -9.39 -3.39
N LEU A 272 -6.13 -9.80 -4.66
CA LEU A 272 -5.49 -8.98 -5.69
C LEU A 272 -6.28 -7.71 -5.99
N GLU A 273 -7.60 -7.79 -6.08
CA GLU A 273 -8.50 -6.66 -6.29
C GLU A 273 -8.43 -5.70 -5.10
N LEU A 274 -8.51 -6.19 -3.87
CA LEU A 274 -8.30 -5.41 -2.65
C LEU A 274 -6.92 -4.74 -2.63
N ARG A 275 -5.85 -5.46 -2.97
CA ARG A 275 -4.49 -4.88 -3.03
C ARG A 275 -4.36 -3.82 -4.12
N SER A 276 -5.16 -3.90 -5.19
CA SER A 276 -5.09 -2.97 -6.32
C SER A 276 -5.44 -1.53 -5.93
N VAL A 277 -6.11 -1.29 -4.80
CA VAL A 277 -6.30 0.06 -4.26
C VAL A 277 -4.98 0.78 -3.99
N ARG A 278 -3.84 0.07 -3.97
CA ARG A 278 -2.52 0.68 -3.98
C ARG A 278 -2.32 1.69 -5.13
N TYR A 279 -3.03 1.46 -6.23
CA TYR A 279 -3.11 2.37 -7.35
C TYR A 279 -4.27 3.33 -7.11
N VAL A 280 -3.95 4.62 -6.98
CA VAL A 280 -4.95 5.65 -6.65
C VAL A 280 -6.19 5.62 -7.57
N HIS A 281 -6.02 5.31 -8.87
CA HIS A 281 -7.11 5.23 -9.84
C HIS A 281 -8.08 4.05 -9.64
N GLU A 282 -7.70 3.08 -8.83
CA GLU A 282 -8.54 1.92 -8.49
C GLU A 282 -9.23 2.09 -7.12
N ALA A 283 -8.79 3.05 -6.29
CA ALA A 283 -9.27 3.21 -4.92
C ALA A 283 -10.78 3.50 -4.82
N ASP A 284 -11.38 4.18 -5.78
CA ASP A 284 -12.83 4.42 -5.85
C ASP A 284 -13.60 3.38 -6.69
N ARG A 285 -12.91 2.44 -7.32
CA ARG A 285 -13.50 1.40 -8.19
C ARG A 285 -13.68 0.08 -7.46
N VAL A 286 -12.69 -0.29 -6.65
CA VAL A 286 -12.70 -1.55 -5.91
C VAL A 286 -13.76 -1.50 -4.81
N PRO A 287 -14.73 -2.43 -4.78
CA PRO A 287 -15.77 -2.45 -3.77
C PRO A 287 -15.26 -3.10 -2.47
N VAL A 288 -14.27 -2.48 -1.82
CA VAL A 288 -13.53 -3.04 -0.67
C VAL A 288 -14.46 -3.61 0.41
N ARG A 289 -15.47 -2.84 0.84
CA ARG A 289 -16.43 -3.25 1.87
C ARG A 289 -17.25 -4.47 1.45
N ALA A 290 -17.71 -4.52 0.19
CA ALA A 290 -18.49 -5.65 -0.31
C ALA A 290 -17.64 -6.92 -0.38
N LEU A 291 -16.41 -6.83 -0.88
CA LEU A 291 -15.47 -7.96 -0.90
C LEU A 291 -15.21 -8.49 0.52
N CYS A 292 -14.99 -7.60 1.49
CA CYS A 292 -14.79 -8.02 2.88
C CYS A 292 -16.04 -8.70 3.47
N ARG A 293 -17.26 -8.26 3.12
CA ARG A 293 -18.50 -8.92 3.54
C ARG A 293 -18.66 -10.31 2.92
N VAL A 294 -18.38 -10.46 1.63
CA VAL A 294 -18.43 -11.77 0.94
C VAL A 294 -17.52 -12.78 1.63
N PHE A 295 -16.28 -12.38 1.90
CA PHE A 295 -15.24 -13.24 2.46
C PHE A 295 -15.13 -13.18 3.99
N ALA A 296 -16.10 -12.57 4.69
CA ALA A 296 -16.11 -12.55 6.15
C ALA A 296 -16.07 -13.98 6.71
N GLY A 297 -15.06 -14.27 7.53
CA GLY A 297 -14.81 -15.59 8.11
C GLY A 297 -14.16 -16.60 7.15
N ALA A 298 -13.54 -16.16 6.04
CA ALA A 298 -12.95 -17.03 5.04
C ALA A 298 -11.90 -18.01 5.60
N GLY A 299 -11.08 -17.60 6.56
CA GLY A 299 -10.08 -18.47 7.20
C GLY A 299 -10.74 -19.63 7.94
N THR A 300 -11.69 -19.32 8.83
CA THR A 300 -12.45 -20.33 9.56
C THR A 300 -13.26 -21.23 8.61
N ALA A 301 -13.87 -20.66 7.57
CA ALA A 301 -14.67 -21.40 6.60
C ALA A 301 -13.83 -22.36 5.74
N LEU A 302 -12.65 -21.92 5.27
CA LEU A 302 -11.72 -22.76 4.53
C LEU A 302 -11.17 -23.90 5.40
N LEU A 303 -10.86 -23.61 6.67
CA LEU A 303 -10.44 -24.65 7.62
C LEU A 303 -11.54 -25.71 7.80
N GLY A 304 -12.79 -25.28 8.00
CA GLY A 304 -13.94 -26.17 8.08
C GLY A 304 -14.11 -27.02 6.82
N ALA A 305 -14.06 -26.39 5.63
CA ALA A 305 -14.15 -27.07 4.35
C ALA A 305 -13.08 -28.17 4.16
N GLY A 306 -11.86 -27.91 4.62
CA GLY A 306 -10.74 -28.86 4.58
C GLY A 306 -10.92 -30.10 5.47
N THR A 307 -11.88 -30.09 6.40
CA THR A 307 -12.22 -31.27 7.23
C THR A 307 -13.29 -32.17 6.63
N THR A 308 -13.99 -31.71 5.59
CA THR A 308 -15.05 -32.50 4.94
C THR A 308 -14.43 -33.55 4.02
N ALA A 309 -14.86 -34.81 4.19
CA ALA A 309 -14.39 -35.92 3.36
C ALA A 309 -14.68 -35.67 1.86
N GLY A 310 -13.70 -35.97 1.01
CA GLY A 310 -13.86 -35.89 -0.45
C GLY A 310 -13.89 -34.48 -1.05
N GLY A 311 -13.60 -33.43 -0.25
CA GLY A 311 -13.45 -32.06 -0.76
C GLY A 311 -14.75 -31.30 -1.05
N SER A 312 -15.92 -31.91 -0.83
CA SER A 312 -17.24 -31.28 -1.09
C SER A 312 -17.46 -29.99 -0.29
N GLY A 313 -16.81 -29.85 0.88
CA GLY A 313 -16.86 -28.65 1.69
C GLY A 313 -16.38 -27.39 0.95
N PHE A 314 -15.41 -27.53 0.02
CA PHE A 314 -14.95 -26.40 -0.79
C PHE A 314 -15.98 -25.99 -1.86
N GLY A 315 -16.71 -26.95 -2.43
CA GLY A 315 -17.79 -26.66 -3.37
C GLY A 315 -18.95 -25.90 -2.73
N ASP A 316 -19.35 -26.29 -1.52
CA ASP A 316 -20.38 -25.57 -0.75
C ASP A 316 -19.92 -24.16 -0.35
N LEU A 317 -18.65 -24.03 0.06
CA LEU A 317 -18.06 -22.73 0.36
C LEU A 317 -18.04 -21.79 -0.85
N LEU A 318 -17.68 -22.32 -2.03
CA LEU A 318 -17.69 -21.54 -3.27
C LEU A 318 -19.10 -21.05 -3.60
N ARG A 319 -20.12 -21.92 -3.46
CA ARG A 319 -21.52 -21.55 -3.67
C ARG A 319 -21.95 -20.42 -2.73
N LEU A 320 -21.62 -20.53 -1.45
CA LEU A 320 -21.90 -19.51 -0.44
C LEU A 320 -21.27 -18.15 -0.82
N TRP A 321 -20.01 -18.13 -1.25
CA TRP A 321 -19.35 -16.88 -1.66
C TRP A 321 -19.95 -16.27 -2.93
N LEU A 322 -20.43 -17.10 -3.87
CA LEU A 322 -21.13 -16.62 -5.06
C LEU A 322 -22.48 -15.99 -4.69
N GLU A 323 -23.29 -16.67 -3.88
CA GLU A 323 -24.59 -16.16 -3.40
C GLU A 323 -24.45 -14.83 -2.63
N ARG A 324 -23.44 -14.73 -1.75
CA ARG A 324 -23.12 -13.47 -1.06
C ARG A 324 -22.74 -12.37 -2.04
N ARG A 325 -21.92 -12.67 -3.05
CA ARG A 325 -21.52 -11.67 -4.05
C ARG A 325 -22.71 -11.16 -4.86
N ASP A 326 -23.62 -12.05 -5.26
CA ASP A 326 -24.81 -11.65 -6.02
C ASP A 326 -25.72 -10.76 -5.17
N THR A 327 -25.87 -11.08 -3.88
CA THR A 327 -26.57 -10.23 -2.90
C THR A 327 -25.92 -8.85 -2.81
N GLU A 328 -24.60 -8.77 -2.70
CA GLU A 328 -23.85 -7.51 -2.63
C GLU A 328 -23.95 -6.70 -3.94
N ALA A 329 -23.88 -7.36 -5.09
CA ALA A 329 -23.99 -6.71 -6.40
C ALA A 329 -25.37 -6.06 -6.62
N GLY A 330 -26.44 -6.69 -6.14
CA GLY A 330 -27.81 -6.16 -6.23
C GLY A 330 -28.07 -4.91 -5.40
N THR A 331 -27.18 -4.55 -4.47
CA THR A 331 -27.34 -3.36 -3.61
C THR A 331 -26.76 -2.07 -4.18
N ARG A 332 -26.14 -2.10 -5.37
CA ARG A 332 -25.55 -0.89 -5.98
C ARG A 332 -26.59 -0.17 -6.83
N PRO A 333 -27.16 0.96 -6.38
CA PRO A 333 -28.06 1.74 -7.22
C PRO A 333 -27.31 2.30 -8.43
N ASP A 334 -27.99 2.36 -9.58
CA ASP A 334 -27.48 3.07 -10.75
C ASP A 334 -27.29 4.55 -10.39
N PRO A 335 -26.16 5.17 -10.79
CA PRO A 335 -25.96 6.58 -10.56
C PRO A 335 -27.05 7.39 -11.29
N PRO A 336 -27.74 8.33 -10.62
CA PRO A 336 -28.67 9.22 -11.30
C PRO A 336 -27.91 10.05 -12.34
N ALA A 337 -28.50 10.22 -13.52
CA ALA A 337 -27.79 10.70 -14.70
C ALA A 337 -27.15 12.09 -14.56
N HIS A 338 -27.61 12.96 -13.65
CA HIS A 338 -27.05 14.29 -13.42
C HIS A 338 -27.38 14.79 -12.00
N SER A 339 -26.45 14.61 -11.05
CA SER A 339 -26.57 15.22 -9.72
C SER A 339 -25.78 16.53 -9.66
N ALA A 340 -26.32 17.52 -8.95
CA ALA A 340 -25.57 18.72 -8.63
C ALA A 340 -24.27 18.34 -7.91
N PRO A 341 -23.14 19.02 -8.18
CA PRO A 341 -21.87 18.71 -7.53
C PRO A 341 -21.99 18.88 -6.01
N PRO A 342 -21.33 18.03 -5.22
CA PRO A 342 -21.44 18.09 -3.77
C PRO A 342 -20.83 19.41 -3.24
N ALA A 343 -21.52 20.06 -2.29
CA ALA A 343 -21.04 21.29 -1.67
C ALA A 343 -19.86 21.08 -0.70
N ARG A 344 -19.58 19.83 -0.32
CA ARG A 344 -18.52 19.45 0.62
C ARG A 344 -17.81 18.18 0.17
N ALA A 345 -16.53 18.07 0.52
CA ALA A 345 -15.74 16.85 0.36
C ALA A 345 -14.69 16.76 1.48
N ALA A 346 -14.11 15.59 1.68
CA ALA A 346 -12.88 15.44 2.46
C ALA A 346 -11.75 14.94 1.56
N LEU A 347 -10.57 15.55 1.66
CA LEU A 347 -9.38 15.05 0.99
C LEU A 347 -8.86 13.81 1.74
N VAL A 348 -8.70 12.71 1.00
CA VAL A 348 -8.12 11.45 1.51
C VAL A 348 -6.67 11.33 1.06
N LEU A 349 -6.40 11.66 -0.21
CA LEU A 349 -5.07 11.60 -0.82
C LEU A 349 -4.91 12.70 -1.87
N ALA A 350 -3.71 13.27 -1.93
CA ALA A 350 -3.24 14.07 -3.05
C ALA A 350 -1.92 13.50 -3.57
N ARG A 351 -1.84 13.31 -4.90
CA ARG A 351 -0.66 12.82 -5.60
C ARG A 351 -0.36 13.71 -6.78
N TRP A 352 0.93 13.90 -7.06
CA TRP A 352 1.44 14.45 -8.30
C TRP A 352 2.58 13.60 -8.83
N THR A 353 2.63 13.40 -10.14
CA THR A 353 3.72 12.69 -10.83
C THR A 353 4.18 13.55 -12.00
N ALA A 354 5.48 13.78 -12.12
CA ALA A 354 6.09 14.41 -13.28
C ALA A 354 5.92 13.50 -14.51
N HIS A 355 5.95 14.09 -15.70
CA HIS A 355 5.95 13.33 -16.93
C HIS A 355 7.39 12.95 -17.30
N GLU A 356 7.62 11.69 -17.70
CA GLU A 356 8.97 11.17 -17.98
C GLU A 356 9.64 11.85 -19.19
N ALA A 357 8.85 12.20 -20.22
CA ALA A 357 9.39 12.86 -21.41
C ALA A 357 9.72 14.35 -21.16
N PRO A 358 10.86 14.86 -21.68
CA PRO A 358 11.20 16.29 -21.63
C PRO A 358 10.06 17.16 -22.17
N GLY A 359 9.61 18.13 -21.37
CA GLY A 359 8.50 19.03 -21.73
C GLY A 359 7.10 18.44 -21.54
N GLY A 360 6.99 17.18 -21.15
CA GLY A 360 5.72 16.59 -20.72
C GLY A 360 5.23 17.26 -19.44
N ARG A 361 3.92 17.48 -19.35
CA ARG A 361 3.30 18.05 -18.16
C ARG A 361 2.84 16.91 -17.25
N GLY A 362 3.14 17.02 -15.95
CA GLY A 362 2.81 15.99 -14.97
C GLY A 362 1.29 15.77 -14.80
N GLU A 363 0.93 14.80 -13.96
CA GLU A 363 -0.45 14.47 -13.61
C GLU A 363 -0.67 14.70 -12.11
N ALA A 364 -1.77 15.35 -11.75
CA ALA A 364 -2.26 15.42 -10.38
C ALA A 364 -3.47 14.49 -10.21
N VAL A 365 -3.48 13.71 -9.12
CA VAL A 365 -4.58 12.83 -8.76
C VAL A 365 -5.01 13.10 -7.33
N LEU A 366 -6.31 13.29 -7.12
CA LEU A 366 -6.93 13.49 -5.83
C LEU A 366 -7.88 12.32 -5.55
N LEU A 367 -7.86 11.80 -4.34
CA LEU A 367 -8.89 10.91 -3.83
C LEU A 367 -9.75 11.70 -2.84
N LEU A 368 -11.02 11.88 -3.17
CA LEU A 368 -11.98 12.63 -2.38
C LEU A 368 -13.01 11.68 -1.77
N ALA A 369 -13.36 11.90 -0.51
CA ALA A 369 -14.59 11.37 0.06
C ALA A 369 -15.72 12.38 -0.18
N LEU A 370 -16.78 11.93 -0.83
CA LEU A 370 -17.96 12.72 -1.15
C LEU A 370 -19.14 12.27 -0.26
N PRO A 371 -20.03 13.20 0.15
CA PRO A 371 -21.21 12.85 0.92
C PRO A 371 -22.12 11.90 0.12
N PRO A 372 -22.94 11.08 0.79
CA PRO A 372 -23.90 10.19 0.14
C PRO A 372 -24.81 10.96 -0.82
N ARG A 373 -25.20 10.34 -1.94
CA ARG A 373 -26.30 10.89 -2.76
C ARG A 373 -27.62 10.79 -1.99
N PRO A 374 -28.65 11.57 -2.37
CA PRO A 374 -29.99 11.38 -1.82
C PRO A 374 -30.42 9.90 -1.96
N GLY A 375 -30.70 9.23 -0.84
CA GLY A 375 -31.05 7.81 -0.79
C GLY A 375 -29.89 6.84 -0.54
N GLU A 376 -28.63 7.30 -0.58
CA GLU A 376 -27.46 6.53 -0.13
C GLU A 376 -27.20 6.78 1.37
N GLY A 377 -26.68 5.77 2.07
CA GLY A 377 -26.38 5.87 3.51
C GLY A 377 -24.96 6.35 3.84
N ASP A 378 -24.00 6.13 2.93
CA ASP A 378 -22.57 6.21 3.24
C ASP A 378 -21.81 7.20 2.35
N TRP A 379 -20.74 7.77 2.90
CA TRP A 379 -19.77 8.52 2.11
C TRP A 379 -19.10 7.61 1.08
N ARG A 380 -18.82 8.15 -0.11
CA ARG A 380 -18.18 7.40 -1.21
C ARG A 380 -16.84 8.01 -1.58
N LEU A 381 -15.92 7.17 -2.05
CA LEU A 381 -14.66 7.64 -2.65
C LEU A 381 -14.90 8.08 -4.10
N ARG A 382 -14.11 9.04 -4.54
CA ARG A 382 -14.04 9.48 -5.93
C ARG A 382 -12.63 9.89 -6.27
N THR A 383 -12.09 9.28 -7.32
CA THR A 383 -10.80 9.69 -7.88
C THR A 383 -11.00 10.80 -8.91
N VAL A 384 -10.18 11.83 -8.79
CA VAL A 384 -10.14 12.98 -9.70
C VAL A 384 -8.72 13.09 -10.24
N ALA A 385 -8.52 12.81 -11.52
CA ALA A 385 -7.23 13.00 -12.16
C ALA A 385 -7.26 14.17 -13.14
N CYS A 386 -6.18 14.94 -13.11
CA CYS A 386 -5.94 16.14 -13.88
C CYS A 386 -4.59 16.03 -14.57
N ALA A 387 -4.62 15.90 -15.88
CA ALA A 387 -3.42 16.01 -16.69
C ALA A 387 -2.96 17.47 -16.74
N ALA A 388 -1.66 17.68 -16.66
CA ALA A 388 -1.03 18.97 -16.88
C ALA A 388 -1.52 20.11 -15.95
N PRO A 389 -1.52 19.93 -14.61
CA PRO A 389 -1.94 21.00 -13.71
C PRO A 389 -1.03 22.22 -13.86
N GLU A 390 -1.63 23.41 -13.94
CA GLU A 390 -0.93 24.70 -13.86
C GLU A 390 -0.52 24.99 -12.42
N VAL A 391 -1.40 24.65 -11.47
CA VAL A 391 -1.21 24.88 -10.04
C VAL A 391 -1.71 23.66 -9.30
N LEU A 392 -0.91 23.19 -8.33
CA LEU A 392 -1.34 22.28 -7.29
C LEU A 392 -0.74 22.78 -5.98
N ASP A 393 -1.61 23.30 -5.11
CA ASP A 393 -1.27 23.68 -3.74
C ASP A 393 -1.96 22.71 -2.78
N VAL A 394 -1.19 22.09 -1.88
CA VAL A 394 -1.70 21.21 -0.84
C VAL A 394 -1.13 21.63 0.50
N ARG A 395 -2.02 21.92 1.45
CA ARG A 395 -1.70 22.28 2.84
C ARG A 395 -2.26 21.26 3.81
N THR A 396 -1.70 21.14 5.02
CA THR A 396 -2.21 20.23 6.07
C THR A 396 -3.70 20.41 6.31
N ALA A 397 -4.19 21.66 6.31
CA ALA A 397 -5.60 21.97 6.55
C ALA A 397 -6.56 21.35 5.49
N ALA A 398 -6.08 20.97 4.30
CA ALA A 398 -6.89 20.23 3.34
C ALA A 398 -7.34 18.86 3.89
N PHE A 399 -6.57 18.30 4.83
CA PHE A 399 -6.85 17.06 5.54
C PHE A 399 -7.49 17.31 6.92
N ALA A 400 -8.17 18.43 7.15
CA ALA A 400 -8.91 18.68 8.40
C ALA A 400 -10.28 17.99 8.48
N GLY A 401 -10.64 17.18 7.47
CA GLY A 401 -11.92 16.48 7.37
C GLY A 401 -12.79 17.04 6.25
N ALA A 402 -14.11 16.96 6.40
CA ALA A 402 -15.05 17.45 5.38
C ALA A 402 -15.13 18.97 5.37
N GLY A 403 -14.79 19.60 4.24
CA GLY A 403 -14.78 21.05 4.04
C GLY A 403 -15.64 21.50 2.86
N PRO A 404 -15.87 22.81 2.71
CA PRO A 404 -16.48 23.38 1.51
C PRO A 404 -15.67 23.02 0.28
N LEU A 405 -16.35 22.46 -0.72
CA LEU A 405 -15.79 22.15 -2.03
C LEU A 405 -16.24 23.23 -3.01
N THR A 406 -15.28 23.88 -3.66
CA THR A 406 -15.56 24.85 -4.71
C THR A 406 -15.04 24.35 -6.03
N ARG A 407 -15.83 24.58 -7.07
CA ARG A 407 -15.50 24.25 -8.44
C ARG A 407 -15.68 25.49 -9.30
N THR A 408 -14.69 25.79 -10.13
CA THR A 408 -14.72 26.91 -11.06
C THR A 408 -14.41 26.43 -12.47
N GLY A 409 -14.96 27.11 -13.48
CA GLY A 409 -14.77 26.75 -14.88
C GLY A 409 -15.69 25.64 -15.40
N ARG A 410 -15.42 25.18 -16.64
CA ARG A 410 -16.19 24.14 -17.35
C ARG A 410 -15.37 22.85 -17.44
N GLU A 411 -16.04 21.70 -17.54
CA GLU A 411 -15.35 20.40 -17.65
C GLU A 411 -14.48 20.28 -18.88
N THR A 412 -14.83 20.93 -19.98
CA THR A 412 -14.07 20.85 -21.23
C THR A 412 -13.09 22.01 -21.40
N GLY A 413 -12.97 22.90 -20.41
CA GLY A 413 -12.13 24.10 -20.48
C GLY A 413 -11.23 24.25 -19.27
N ARG A 414 -10.79 25.49 -19.02
CA ARG A 414 -10.04 25.82 -17.81
C ARG A 414 -10.89 25.45 -16.59
N PHE A 415 -10.29 24.73 -15.68
CA PHE A 415 -10.95 24.16 -14.53
C PHE A 415 -10.19 24.49 -13.24
N GLY A 416 -10.93 24.69 -12.16
CA GLY A 416 -10.36 24.84 -10.83
C GLY A 416 -11.15 24.07 -9.78
N LEU A 417 -10.42 23.39 -8.89
CA LEU A 417 -10.95 22.75 -7.69
C LEU A 417 -10.32 23.38 -6.46
N GLY A 418 -11.15 23.71 -5.46
CA GLY A 418 -10.70 24.24 -4.17
C GLY A 418 -11.36 23.50 -3.01
N LEU A 419 -10.59 23.24 -1.95
CA LEU A 419 -11.10 22.70 -0.68
C LEU A 419 -10.58 23.53 0.50
N HIS A 420 -11.41 23.72 1.53
CA HIS A 420 -11.05 24.37 2.80
C HIS A 420 -10.34 25.72 2.61
N GLU A 421 -11.07 26.77 2.19
CA GLU A 421 -10.53 28.14 2.05
C GLU A 421 -9.15 28.20 1.36
N ALA A 422 -8.98 27.42 0.28
CA ALA A 422 -7.74 27.28 -0.51
C ALA A 422 -6.58 26.49 0.14
N ALA A 423 -6.84 25.70 1.19
CA ALA A 423 -5.87 24.73 1.69
C ALA A 423 -5.56 23.62 0.66
N LEU A 424 -6.51 23.33 -0.24
CA LEU A 424 -6.25 22.65 -1.50
C LEU A 424 -6.63 23.58 -2.66
N ARG A 425 -5.75 23.70 -3.64
CA ARG A 425 -6.04 24.37 -4.91
C ARG A 425 -5.46 23.57 -6.06
N LEU A 426 -6.29 23.21 -7.02
CA LEU A 426 -5.89 22.57 -8.27
C LEU A 426 -6.41 23.41 -9.43
N LEU A 427 -5.54 23.88 -10.31
CA LEU A 427 -5.90 24.59 -11.54
C LEU A 427 -5.34 23.87 -12.75
N ALA A 428 -6.16 23.76 -13.79
CA ALA A 428 -5.83 23.05 -15.00
C ALA A 428 -6.30 23.81 -16.25
N PRO A 429 -5.54 23.78 -17.35
CA PRO A 429 -5.96 24.39 -18.61
C PRO A 429 -7.05 23.57 -19.31
N GLN A 430 -7.12 22.27 -19.00
CA GLN A 430 -8.04 21.30 -19.58
C GLN A 430 -8.87 20.61 -18.49
N GLY A 431 -9.89 19.89 -18.94
CA GLY A 431 -10.81 19.13 -18.11
C GLY A 431 -10.21 18.05 -17.23
N MET A 432 -11.04 17.54 -16.32
CA MET A 432 -10.72 16.37 -15.51
C MET A 432 -11.13 15.09 -16.24
N SER A 433 -10.43 14.00 -15.96
CA SER A 433 -10.78 12.65 -16.43
C SER A 433 -12.12 12.12 -15.88
N ALA A 434 -12.61 12.71 -14.78
CA ALA A 434 -13.82 12.28 -14.10
C ALA A 434 -14.58 13.48 -13.50
N ALA A 435 -15.91 13.50 -13.68
CA ALA A 435 -16.78 14.46 -13.01
C ALA A 435 -16.81 14.19 -11.50
N VAL A 436 -16.84 15.27 -10.71
CA VAL A 436 -17.02 15.24 -9.25
C VAL A 436 -18.52 15.30 -8.96
N GLU A 437 -19.21 14.16 -9.09
CA GLU A 437 -20.68 14.05 -8.97
C GLU A 437 -21.15 12.97 -8.00
#